data_AF-A0A427HBA1-F1
#
_entry.id   AF-A0A427HBA1-F1
#
_cell.length_a   1.000
_cell.length_b   1.000
_cell.length_c   1.000
_cell.angle_alpha   90.00
_cell.angle_beta   90.00
_cell.angle_gamma   90.00
#
_symmetry.space_group_name_H-M   'P 1'
#
loop_
_entity.id
_entity.type
_entity.pdbx_description
1 polymer ?
#
loop_
_entity_poly.entity_id
_entity_poly.type
_entity_poly.pdbx_seq_one_letter_code
_entity_poly.pdbx_strand_id
1 'polypeptide(L)'
;MQKLNLTKMKIKQQLWQGGVFFLLLMSGTAAYAGVTCRPNSSTPGTGNPWNPLPEVYIDMNTTPGVVAPGTLLGSASSGWFVWACVFSGSKAERTIWFNNQTSTNTKNLLKNSGIRLYQDSMYGKSVEITADNTPSLEVGSWEAGAKSVVFGYTYRVIRGTGELKSFDTGVFNVGYHSDYQRRNFGDMYQARIIGKLVNYCPTPIVRMSNKVVDFKELTVESFENGKTVKENFSLDLVPDSTCEAALEISVAFQSNSGVVNKKYMLFNNGLQATITDRTSNQQVMFDQYYYKGSISKQKPGYFPYSVELSKKDDEAIKSGQFSNTVNVLFTYR
;
A
#
# COMPACT_ATOMS: atom_id res chain seq x y z
N MET A 1 81.76 35.62 72.32
CA MET A 1 81.35 34.65 73.35
C MET A 1 80.40 33.64 72.74
N GLN A 2 80.72 32.33 72.85
CA GLN A 2 79.87 31.13 72.68
C GLN A 2 79.18 30.94 71.31
N LYS A 3 79.02 29.74 70.74
CA LYS A 3 79.40 28.35 71.05
C LYS A 3 79.18 27.52 69.76
N LEU A 4 79.88 26.40 69.66
CA LEU A 4 79.65 25.28 68.74
C LEU A 4 78.21 24.69 68.80
N ASN A 5 77.86 24.04 67.69
CA ASN A 5 77.32 22.66 67.55
C ASN A 5 75.90 22.42 67.00
N LEU A 6 75.94 21.62 65.91
CA LEU A 6 75.11 20.48 65.53
C LEU A 6 73.57 20.59 65.49
N THR A 7 73.07 20.44 64.26
CA THR A 7 72.28 19.27 63.84
C THR A 7 71.36 18.67 64.90
N LYS A 8 70.07 18.98 64.83
CA LYS A 8 68.99 18.02 65.14
C LYS A 8 67.63 18.50 64.62
N MET A 9 67.10 17.69 63.72
CA MET A 9 65.70 17.22 63.70
C MET A 9 64.55 18.19 63.37
N LYS A 10 63.93 17.91 62.21
CA LYS A 10 62.49 17.71 61.92
C LYS A 10 62.13 18.42 60.61
N ILE A 11 62.24 17.78 59.44
CA ILE A 11 61.19 16.88 58.89
C ILE A 11 59.82 17.17 59.52
N LYS A 12 59.26 18.37 59.28
CA LYS A 12 57.82 18.66 59.44
C LYS A 12 57.44 20.03 58.87
N GLN A 13 57.78 20.32 57.60
CA GLN A 13 57.26 21.54 56.96
C GLN A 13 57.24 21.48 55.41
N GLN A 14 56.99 20.30 54.85
CA GLN A 14 56.93 20.09 53.39
C GLN A 14 55.67 19.33 52.95
N LEU A 15 54.54 19.59 53.59
CA LEU A 15 53.25 18.96 53.25
C LEU A 15 52.10 19.94 52.99
N TRP A 16 52.33 21.25 52.97
CA TRP A 16 51.26 22.24 52.91
C TRP A 16 51.43 23.30 51.81
N GLN A 17 52.00 22.93 50.66
CA GLN A 17 51.94 23.75 49.43
C GLN A 17 51.73 22.95 48.13
N GLY A 18 51.45 21.64 48.21
CA GLY A 18 51.21 20.80 47.02
C GLY A 18 49.74 20.41 46.76
N GLY A 19 48.80 20.89 47.58
CA GLY A 19 47.41 20.40 47.59
C GLY A 19 46.37 21.26 46.86
N VAL A 20 46.76 22.44 46.33
CA VAL A 20 45.79 23.40 45.74
C VAL A 20 46.01 23.61 44.24
N PHE A 21 47.09 23.09 43.66
CA PHE A 21 47.39 23.28 42.23
C PHE A 21 47.04 22.08 41.32
N PHE A 22 46.56 20.96 41.88
CA PHE A 22 46.13 19.78 41.11
C PHE A 22 44.62 19.54 41.09
N LEU A 23 43.83 20.41 41.73
CA LEU A 23 42.36 20.31 41.77
C LEU A 23 41.64 21.22 40.76
N LEU A 24 42.38 21.90 39.88
CA LEU A 24 41.83 22.83 38.86
C LEU A 24 42.09 22.42 37.41
N LEU A 25 42.59 21.20 37.16
CA LEU A 25 42.71 20.61 35.82
C LEU A 25 41.62 19.56 35.50
N MET A 26 40.62 19.41 36.37
CA MET A 26 39.39 18.67 36.12
C MET A 26 38.22 19.65 35.82
N SER A 27 38.49 20.71 35.04
CA SER A 27 37.42 21.45 34.38
C SER A 27 36.79 20.52 33.35
N GLY A 28 35.74 19.84 33.78
CA GLY A 28 35.06 18.81 33.03
C GLY A 28 34.71 19.27 31.63
N THR A 29 35.08 18.45 30.65
CA THR A 29 34.19 18.27 29.52
C THR A 29 32.89 17.75 30.12
N ALA A 30 31.89 18.64 30.30
CA ALA A 30 30.54 18.20 30.61
C ALA A 30 30.21 17.10 29.59
N ALA A 31 30.05 15.86 30.06
CA ALA A 31 29.78 14.74 29.17
C ALA A 31 28.51 15.11 28.40
N TYR A 32 28.64 15.27 27.08
CA TYR A 32 27.53 15.69 26.23
C TYR A 32 26.34 14.74 26.47
N ALA A 33 25.23 15.29 26.96
CA ALA A 33 23.93 14.64 27.01
C ALA A 33 23.26 14.87 25.66
N GLY A 34 22.83 13.81 24.99
CA GLY A 34 22.27 13.89 23.65
C GLY A 34 22.46 12.62 22.85
N VAL A 35 22.51 12.79 21.52
CA VAL A 35 22.69 11.69 20.59
C VAL A 35 23.90 11.98 19.71
N THR A 36 24.78 11.01 19.53
CA THR A 36 25.84 11.10 18.51
C THR A 36 25.73 9.90 17.60
N CYS A 37 25.39 10.16 16.33
CA CYS A 37 25.24 9.12 15.33
C CYS A 37 26.32 9.21 14.25
N ARG A 38 26.68 8.06 13.69
CA ARG A 38 27.48 7.93 12.48
C ARG A 38 26.77 6.94 11.54
N PRO A 39 26.75 7.20 10.22
CA PRO A 39 26.34 6.19 9.26
C PRO A 39 27.13 4.91 9.50
N ASN A 40 26.46 3.76 9.56
CA ASN A 40 27.14 2.50 9.73
C ASN A 40 27.78 2.12 8.38
N SER A 41 28.94 2.70 8.05
CA SER A 41 29.78 2.13 6.99
C SER A 41 30.37 0.84 7.55
N SER A 42 30.20 -0.28 6.85
CA SER A 42 30.84 -1.55 7.17
C SER A 42 32.38 -1.51 7.06
N THR A 43 32.99 -0.33 6.93
CA THR A 43 34.43 -0.08 6.88
C THR A 43 34.81 1.15 7.72
N PRO A 44 35.69 1.00 8.73
CA PRO A 44 36.35 2.12 9.38
C PRO A 44 37.29 2.82 8.39
N GLY A 45 37.16 4.13 8.20
CA GLY A 45 38.17 4.95 7.50
C GLY A 45 37.74 5.64 6.20
N THR A 46 36.51 5.41 5.70
CA THR A 46 35.98 6.17 4.55
C THR A 46 34.73 6.91 4.98
N GLY A 47 34.88 8.20 5.32
CA GLY A 47 33.77 9.11 5.61
C GLY A 47 32.97 9.42 4.35
N ASN A 48 32.18 8.46 3.87
CA ASN A 48 31.20 8.76 2.83
C ASN A 48 30.02 9.49 3.46
N PRO A 49 29.66 10.70 2.97
CA PRO A 49 28.44 11.36 3.35
C PRO A 49 27.24 10.45 3.02
N TRP A 50 26.35 10.28 3.99
CA TRP A 50 25.12 9.53 3.81
C TRP A 50 24.12 10.47 3.16
N ASN A 51 23.78 10.25 1.89
CA ASN A 51 22.72 10.97 1.21
C ASN A 51 21.80 9.98 0.48
N PRO A 52 20.76 9.45 1.15
CA PRO A 52 19.76 8.66 0.45
C PRO A 52 19.03 9.61 -0.50
N LEU A 53 19.04 9.25 -1.78
CA LEU A 53 18.31 9.91 -2.85
C LEU A 53 17.26 8.92 -3.41
N PRO A 54 16.33 8.40 -2.60
CA PRO A 54 15.36 7.44 -3.09
C PRO A 54 14.45 8.07 -4.11
N GLU A 55 14.21 7.32 -5.19
CA GLU A 55 13.10 7.53 -6.09
C GLU A 55 11.89 6.74 -5.56
N VAL A 56 10.84 7.46 -5.17
CA VAL A 56 9.64 6.92 -4.55
C VAL A 56 8.49 7.03 -5.53
N TYR A 57 8.06 5.88 -6.07
CA TYR A 57 6.93 5.80 -6.99
C TYR A 57 5.65 5.46 -6.23
N ILE A 58 4.61 6.26 -6.44
CA ILE A 58 3.30 6.10 -5.79
C ILE A 58 2.23 6.11 -6.88
N ASP A 59 1.58 4.97 -7.08
CA ASP A 59 0.34 4.92 -7.86
C ASP A 59 -0.80 5.49 -7.00
N MET A 60 -1.36 6.59 -7.46
CA MET A 60 -2.53 7.25 -6.86
C MET A 60 -3.77 6.63 -7.46
N ASN A 61 -4.24 5.57 -6.82
CA ASN A 61 -5.36 4.78 -7.30
C ASN A 61 -6.67 5.51 -6.99
N THR A 62 -7.45 5.78 -8.03
CA THR A 62 -8.77 6.42 -7.91
C THR A 62 -9.81 5.65 -8.70
N THR A 63 -11.03 5.60 -8.17
CA THR A 63 -12.22 5.31 -8.97
C THR A 63 -12.73 6.63 -9.55
N PRO A 64 -13.38 6.63 -10.73
CA PRO A 64 -13.82 7.84 -11.38
C PRO A 64 -15.00 8.41 -10.60
N GLY A 65 -15.14 9.73 -10.63
CA GLY A 65 -16.03 10.47 -9.74
C GLY A 65 -15.27 11.36 -8.75
N VAL A 66 -15.99 11.98 -7.83
CA VAL A 66 -15.40 12.93 -6.87
C VAL A 66 -14.71 12.16 -5.74
N VAL A 67 -13.37 12.17 -5.72
CA VAL A 67 -12.59 11.64 -4.59
C VAL A 67 -12.55 12.68 -3.48
N ALA A 68 -13.13 12.33 -2.33
CA ALA A 68 -13.25 13.22 -1.18
C ALA A 68 -11.88 13.60 -0.59
N PRO A 69 -11.66 14.88 -0.19
CA PRO A 69 -10.50 15.27 0.58
C PRO A 69 -10.28 14.40 1.82
N GLY A 70 -9.03 14.06 2.12
CA GLY A 70 -8.67 13.15 3.21
C GLY A 70 -8.56 11.67 2.83
N THR A 71 -9.00 11.28 1.63
CA THR A 71 -8.85 9.90 1.12
C THR A 71 -7.37 9.54 0.90
N LEU A 72 -6.93 8.37 1.35
CA LEU A 72 -5.60 7.84 1.00
C LEU A 72 -5.58 7.42 -0.47
N LEU A 73 -4.68 8.02 -1.26
CA LEU A 73 -4.52 7.73 -2.69
C LEU A 73 -3.45 6.66 -2.95
N GLY A 74 -2.41 6.62 -2.11
CA GLY A 74 -1.33 5.65 -2.24
C GLY A 74 -0.21 5.90 -1.24
N SER A 75 0.72 4.95 -1.15
CA SER A 75 1.89 5.06 -0.26
C SER A 75 3.06 4.22 -0.76
N ALA A 76 4.28 4.67 -0.49
CA ALA A 76 5.49 3.89 -0.75
C ALA A 76 6.59 4.18 0.27
N SER A 77 7.47 3.20 0.49
CA SER A 77 8.61 3.34 1.41
C SER A 77 9.84 3.83 0.67
N SER A 78 10.64 4.64 1.35
CA SER A 78 11.99 5.05 0.93
C SER A 78 13.05 3.97 1.09
N GLY A 79 12.71 2.80 1.64
CA GLY A 79 13.70 1.83 2.11
C GLY A 79 14.24 2.20 3.49
N TRP A 80 15.19 1.40 3.98
CA TRP A 80 15.69 1.50 5.35
C TRP A 80 17.21 1.69 5.34
N PHE A 81 17.72 2.41 6.33
CA PHE A 81 19.15 2.63 6.54
C PHE A 81 19.50 2.53 8.02
N VAL A 82 20.76 2.24 8.33
CA VAL A 82 21.20 1.93 9.68
C VAL A 82 22.35 2.82 10.10
N TRP A 83 22.23 3.42 11.29
CA TRP A 83 23.28 4.22 11.91
C TRP A 83 23.75 3.60 13.22
N ALA A 84 25.01 3.81 13.55
CA ALA A 84 25.55 3.54 14.87
C ALA A 84 25.43 4.82 15.70
N CYS A 85 24.67 4.77 16.80
CA CYS A 85 24.37 5.91 17.65
C CYS A 85 24.78 5.65 19.10
N VAL A 86 25.27 6.67 19.79
CA VAL A 86 25.51 6.68 21.24
C VAL A 86 24.53 7.65 21.88
N PHE A 87 23.75 7.16 22.83
CA PHE A 87 22.71 7.89 23.54
C PHE A 87 23.13 8.20 24.98
N SER A 88 23.00 9.45 25.42
CA SER A 88 23.36 9.91 26.77
C SER A 88 22.34 10.92 27.30
N GLY A 89 22.24 11.06 28.62
CA GLY A 89 21.28 11.97 29.26
C GLY A 89 19.89 11.36 29.49
N SER A 90 18.89 12.21 29.69
CA SER A 90 17.49 11.84 29.90
C SER A 90 16.79 11.38 28.60
N LYS A 91 15.57 10.83 28.71
CA LYS A 91 14.81 10.38 27.53
C LYS A 91 14.60 11.49 26.50
N ALA A 92 14.25 12.70 26.95
CA ALA A 92 14.04 13.85 26.07
C ALA A 92 15.32 14.25 25.32
N GLU A 93 16.47 14.15 25.99
CA GLU A 93 17.76 14.46 25.41
C GLU A 93 18.21 13.40 24.39
N ARG A 94 17.75 12.16 24.57
CA ARG A 94 18.04 11.02 23.71
C ARG A 94 17.04 10.85 22.54
N THR A 95 16.10 11.79 22.37
CA THR A 95 15.14 11.75 21.27
C THR A 95 15.77 12.27 19.97
N ILE A 96 15.61 11.51 18.89
CA ILE A 96 15.96 11.92 17.53
C ILE A 96 14.72 12.52 16.87
N TRP A 97 14.93 13.66 16.23
CA TRP A 97 13.94 14.38 15.43
C TRP A 97 14.38 14.41 13.97
N PHE A 98 13.41 14.45 13.06
CA PHE A 98 13.64 14.75 11.65
C PHE A 98 13.03 16.11 11.33
N ASN A 99 13.89 17.06 10.96
CA ASN A 99 13.51 18.43 10.69
C ASN A 99 13.27 18.59 9.20
N ASN A 100 12.02 18.88 8.83
CA ASN A 100 11.64 19.05 7.44
C ASN A 100 12.25 20.36 6.87
N GLN A 101 12.76 20.30 5.64
CA GLN A 101 13.35 21.40 4.87
C GLN A 101 12.75 21.49 3.46
N THR A 102 11.54 20.94 3.27
CA THR A 102 10.88 20.92 1.97
C THR A 102 10.55 22.35 1.54
N SER A 103 11.02 22.74 0.35
CA SER A 103 10.84 24.09 -0.17
C SER A 103 9.37 24.43 -0.42
N THR A 104 9.03 25.72 -0.31
CA THR A 104 7.69 26.23 -0.65
C THR A 104 7.29 25.87 -2.08
N ASN A 105 8.24 25.87 -3.02
CA ASN A 105 7.97 25.49 -4.41
C ASN A 105 7.51 24.03 -4.53
N THR A 106 8.19 23.11 -3.85
CA THR A 106 7.80 21.69 -3.81
C THR A 106 6.44 21.52 -3.13
N LYS A 107 6.19 22.21 -2.01
CA LYS A 107 4.88 22.19 -1.33
C LYS A 107 3.76 22.67 -2.26
N ASN A 108 4.00 23.76 -2.99
CA ASN A 108 3.01 24.33 -3.91
C ASN A 108 2.74 23.41 -5.11
N LEU A 109 3.77 22.78 -5.69
CA LEU A 109 3.59 21.77 -6.74
C LEU A 109 2.65 20.65 -6.28
N LEU A 110 2.90 20.10 -5.09
CA LEU A 110 2.11 19.02 -4.51
C LEU A 110 0.67 19.47 -4.22
N LYS A 111 0.48 20.63 -3.61
CA LYS A 111 -0.86 21.21 -3.36
C LYS A 111 -1.63 21.47 -4.67
N ASN A 112 -0.97 22.03 -5.68
CA ASN A 112 -1.57 22.31 -6.99
C ASN A 112 -1.92 21.04 -7.78
N SER A 113 -1.28 19.92 -7.44
CA SER A 113 -1.62 18.59 -7.95
C SER A 113 -2.79 17.95 -7.20
N GLY A 114 -3.41 18.69 -6.28
CA GLY A 114 -4.61 18.27 -5.56
C GLY A 114 -4.33 17.30 -4.43
N ILE A 115 -3.11 17.27 -3.87
CA ILE A 115 -2.72 16.30 -2.85
C ILE A 115 -2.09 16.94 -1.61
N ARG A 116 -2.04 16.15 -0.54
CA ARG A 116 -1.29 16.40 0.69
C ARG A 116 -0.30 15.25 0.85
N LEU A 117 0.96 15.58 1.08
CA LEU A 117 2.02 14.58 1.23
C LEU A 117 2.39 14.45 2.70
N TYR A 118 2.40 13.22 3.20
CA TYR A 118 2.81 12.89 4.56
C TYR A 118 4.11 12.08 4.56
N GLN A 119 4.91 12.31 5.59
CA GLN A 119 6.07 11.50 5.93
C GLN A 119 5.79 10.79 7.24
N ASP A 120 5.81 9.46 7.21
CA ASP A 120 5.71 8.61 8.39
C ASP A 120 7.08 8.05 8.73
N SER A 121 7.45 8.14 10.00
CA SER A 121 8.56 7.36 10.55
C SER A 121 8.14 5.89 10.69
N MET A 122 9.10 4.98 10.61
CA MET A 122 8.88 3.56 10.92
C MET A 122 8.42 3.29 12.37
N TYR A 123 8.49 4.30 13.24
CA TYR A 123 8.11 4.23 14.65
C TYR A 123 6.73 4.85 14.94
N GLY A 124 5.91 5.07 13.90
CA GLY A 124 4.48 5.38 14.03
C GLY A 124 4.15 6.86 14.19
N LYS A 125 5.13 7.76 14.08
CA LYS A 125 4.91 9.22 14.04
C LYS A 125 4.79 9.69 12.59
N SER A 126 3.96 10.72 12.37
CA SER A 126 3.63 11.25 11.04
C SER A 126 3.64 12.78 11.05
N VAL A 127 4.12 13.39 9.96
CA VAL A 127 4.00 14.83 9.70
C VAL A 127 3.52 15.08 8.28
N GLU A 128 2.81 16.18 8.07
CA GLU A 128 2.42 16.64 6.73
C GLU A 128 3.51 17.53 6.13
N ILE A 129 4.14 17.05 5.07
CA ILE A 129 5.17 17.78 4.32
C ILE A 129 4.57 19.01 3.63
N THR A 130 3.35 18.89 3.13
CA THR A 130 2.65 19.98 2.42
C THR A 130 2.09 21.06 3.35
N ALA A 131 2.06 20.87 4.67
CA ALA A 131 1.59 21.91 5.59
C ALA A 131 2.50 23.15 5.50
N ASP A 132 1.95 24.34 5.68
CA ASP A 132 2.72 25.60 5.59
C ASP A 132 3.89 25.58 6.58
N ASN A 133 3.59 25.24 7.82
CA ASN A 133 4.56 25.01 8.89
C ASN A 133 4.61 23.52 9.22
N THR A 134 5.48 22.77 8.55
CA THR A 134 5.71 21.35 8.84
C THR A 134 6.49 21.23 10.15
N PRO A 135 5.92 20.63 11.21
CA PRO A 135 6.66 20.42 12.45
C PRO A 135 7.76 19.38 12.25
N SER A 136 8.74 19.38 13.15
CA SER A 136 9.72 18.30 13.22
C SER A 136 9.02 16.99 13.57
N LEU A 137 9.39 15.94 12.84
CA LEU A 137 8.91 14.59 13.06
C LEU A 137 9.72 13.96 14.19
N GLU A 138 9.07 13.58 15.29
CA GLU A 138 9.70 12.73 16.30
C GLU A 138 10.02 11.38 15.64
N VAL A 139 11.30 11.01 15.57
CA VAL A 139 11.69 9.71 14.99
C VAL A 139 11.65 8.65 16.07
N GLY A 140 12.20 8.92 17.24
CA GLY A 140 12.17 7.98 18.36
C GLY A 140 13.18 8.34 19.45
N SER A 141 13.17 7.57 20.53
CA SER A 141 14.14 7.66 21.63
C SER A 141 14.60 6.27 22.04
N TRP A 142 15.86 6.16 22.47
CA TRP A 142 16.48 4.89 22.87
C TRP A 142 17.04 4.98 24.29
N GLU A 143 17.30 3.81 24.87
CA GLU A 143 18.03 3.73 26.13
C GLU A 143 19.47 4.20 25.97
N ALA A 144 20.02 4.73 27.06
CA ALA A 144 21.40 5.20 27.10
C ALA A 144 22.40 4.08 26.72
N GLY A 145 23.50 4.49 26.08
CA GLY A 145 24.53 3.59 25.56
C GLY A 145 24.57 3.52 24.03
N ALA A 146 25.44 2.63 23.52
CA ALA A 146 25.61 2.42 22.09
C ALA A 146 24.50 1.53 21.53
N LYS A 147 23.88 1.95 20.41
CA LYS A 147 22.81 1.24 19.70
C LYS A 147 23.02 1.33 18.20
N SER A 148 22.58 0.29 17.49
CA SER A 148 22.34 0.36 16.06
C SER A 148 20.89 0.76 15.83
N VAL A 149 20.67 1.85 15.11
CA VAL A 149 19.35 2.43 14.87
C VAL A 149 19.02 2.30 13.41
N VAL A 150 17.87 1.68 13.12
CA VAL A 150 17.30 1.63 11.78
C VAL A 150 16.39 2.83 11.61
N PHE A 151 16.45 3.44 10.43
CA PHE A 151 15.55 4.50 10.03
C PHE A 151 14.92 4.12 8.71
N GLY A 152 13.67 4.53 8.52
CA GLY A 152 12.94 4.34 7.28
C GLY A 152 11.73 5.25 7.28
N TYR A 153 11.40 5.75 6.10
CA TYR A 153 10.24 6.62 5.90
C TYR A 153 9.26 6.02 4.91
N THR A 154 7.99 6.16 5.24
CA THR A 154 6.90 5.90 4.30
C THR A 154 6.29 7.24 3.91
N TYR A 155 6.10 7.44 2.62
CA TYR A 155 5.39 8.59 2.10
C TYR A 155 3.96 8.18 1.77
N ARG A 156 2.99 8.94 2.27
CA ARG A 156 1.57 8.76 1.94
C ARG A 156 1.06 9.97 1.18
N VAL A 157 0.35 9.72 0.10
CA VAL A 157 -0.35 10.75 -0.66
C VAL A 157 -1.82 10.70 -0.26
N ILE A 158 -2.27 11.77 0.37
CA ILE A 158 -3.66 11.96 0.78
C ILE A 158 -4.31 12.96 -0.18
N ARG A 159 -5.57 12.74 -0.53
CA ARG A 159 -6.36 13.65 -1.35
C ARG A 159 -6.47 15.02 -0.67
N GLY A 160 -6.01 16.06 -1.36
CA GLY A 160 -6.14 17.46 -0.97
C GLY A 160 -7.37 18.13 -1.59
N THR A 161 -7.30 19.45 -1.73
CA THR A 161 -8.31 20.27 -2.43
C THR A 161 -7.86 20.56 -3.86
N GLY A 162 -8.78 20.91 -4.76
CA GLY A 162 -8.46 21.22 -6.17
C GLY A 162 -8.43 20.00 -7.09
N GLU A 163 -8.05 20.19 -8.35
CA GLU A 163 -8.00 19.11 -9.35
C GLU A 163 -6.89 18.11 -9.05
N LEU A 164 -7.19 16.81 -9.10
CA LEU A 164 -6.19 15.76 -8.85
C LEU A 164 -5.37 15.48 -10.12
N LYS A 165 -4.04 15.52 -10.01
CA LYS A 165 -3.12 15.35 -11.14
C LYS A 165 -1.94 14.46 -10.76
N SER A 166 -1.36 13.79 -11.75
CA SER A 166 -0.01 13.21 -11.61
C SER A 166 1.02 14.31 -11.34
N PHE A 167 2.09 13.97 -10.63
CA PHE A 167 3.16 14.89 -10.30
C PHE A 167 4.52 14.19 -10.22
N ASP A 168 5.58 14.96 -10.38
CA ASP A 168 6.97 14.56 -10.13
C ASP A 168 7.66 15.73 -9.43
N THR A 169 8.16 15.51 -8.22
CA THR A 169 8.82 16.58 -7.46
C THR A 169 10.18 16.98 -8.02
N GLY A 170 10.77 16.17 -8.92
CA GLY A 170 12.21 16.13 -9.09
C GLY A 170 12.91 15.75 -7.79
N VAL A 171 14.24 15.82 -7.78
CA VAL A 171 15.01 15.67 -6.54
C VAL A 171 14.86 16.93 -5.69
N PHE A 172 14.45 16.78 -4.44
CA PHE A 172 14.31 17.89 -3.49
C PHE A 172 14.83 17.52 -2.10
N ASN A 173 15.19 18.54 -1.31
CA ASN A 173 15.57 18.37 0.09
C ASN A 173 14.33 18.10 0.94
N VAL A 174 14.28 16.95 1.60
CA VAL A 174 13.18 16.60 2.51
C VAL A 174 13.48 17.15 3.91
N GLY A 175 14.69 16.97 4.41
CA GLY A 175 15.05 17.34 5.78
C GLY A 175 16.33 16.69 6.29
N TYR A 176 16.57 16.75 7.60
CA TYR A 176 17.75 16.15 8.24
C TYR A 176 17.42 15.70 9.68
N HIS A 177 18.24 14.81 10.24
CA HIS A 177 18.07 14.32 11.61
C HIS A 177 18.76 15.23 12.61
N SER A 178 18.18 15.43 13.79
CA SER A 178 18.84 16.11 14.90
C SER A 178 18.49 15.51 16.25
N ASP A 179 19.22 15.88 17.29
CA ASP A 179 18.81 15.67 18.68
C ASP A 179 17.93 16.82 19.19
N TYR A 180 17.67 16.79 20.49
CA TYR A 180 17.00 17.84 21.25
C TYR A 180 17.72 19.20 21.22
N GLN A 181 19.05 19.24 21.05
CA GLN A 181 19.83 20.47 20.90
C GLN A 181 19.85 21.00 19.47
N ARG A 182 19.13 20.34 18.55
CA ARG A 182 19.11 20.64 17.10
C ARG A 182 20.47 20.45 16.42
N ARG A 183 21.36 19.65 17.03
CA ARG A 183 22.61 19.26 16.40
C ARG A 183 22.28 18.29 15.28
N ASN A 184 22.62 18.66 14.04
CA ASN A 184 22.40 17.81 12.87
C ASN A 184 23.27 16.55 12.93
N PHE A 185 22.70 15.44 12.50
CA PHE A 185 23.37 14.17 12.26
C PHE A 185 23.27 13.82 10.77
N GLY A 186 24.42 13.55 10.14
CA GLY A 186 24.49 13.19 8.72
C GLY A 186 24.19 14.36 7.78
N ASP A 187 23.97 14.03 6.50
CA ASP A 187 23.69 15.02 5.46
C ASP A 187 22.18 15.27 5.30
N MET A 188 21.87 16.25 4.45
CA MET A 188 20.50 16.54 4.04
C MET A 188 19.91 15.32 3.31
N TYR A 189 18.78 14.82 3.82
CA TYR A 189 18.00 13.79 3.15
C TYR A 189 17.31 14.40 1.93
N GLN A 190 17.54 13.80 0.77
CA GLN A 190 16.92 14.21 -0.48
C GLN A 190 15.98 13.10 -0.98
N ALA A 191 14.99 13.42 -1.80
CA ALA A 191 14.13 12.40 -2.42
C ALA A 191 13.58 12.92 -3.74
N ARG A 192 13.15 11.99 -4.60
CA ARG A 192 12.27 12.28 -5.72
C ARG A 192 11.00 11.47 -5.55
N ILE A 193 9.84 12.13 -5.49
CA ILE A 193 8.55 11.47 -5.29
C ILE A 193 7.72 11.67 -6.54
N ILE A 194 7.29 10.57 -7.14
CA ILE A 194 6.54 10.52 -8.39
C ILE A 194 5.17 9.94 -8.08
N GLY A 195 4.13 10.77 -8.21
CA GLY A 195 2.73 10.36 -8.08
C GLY A 195 2.11 10.16 -9.45
N LYS A 196 1.71 8.94 -9.79
CA LYS A 196 0.99 8.65 -11.03
C LYS A 196 -0.50 8.49 -10.75
N LEU A 197 -1.34 9.34 -11.33
CA LEU A 197 -2.79 9.19 -11.24
C LEU A 197 -3.24 7.98 -12.07
N VAL A 198 -3.88 7.02 -11.43
CA VAL A 198 -4.43 5.81 -12.05
C VAL A 198 -5.93 5.76 -11.81
N ASN A 199 -6.71 6.01 -12.85
CA ASN A 199 -8.18 5.92 -12.81
C ASN A 199 -8.62 4.50 -13.19
N TYR A 200 -9.06 3.72 -12.21
CA TYR A 200 -9.74 2.45 -12.48
C TYR A 200 -11.16 2.71 -12.89
N CYS A 201 -11.73 1.91 -13.78
CA CYS A 201 -13.17 1.91 -13.98
C CYS A 201 -13.86 1.13 -12.86
N PRO A 202 -15.02 1.60 -12.37
CA PRO A 202 -15.84 0.81 -11.46
C PRO A 202 -16.31 -0.47 -12.15
N THR A 203 -16.60 -1.50 -11.35
CA THR A 203 -17.22 -2.73 -11.86
C THR A 203 -18.51 -2.38 -12.60
N PRO A 204 -18.69 -2.85 -13.85
CA PRO A 204 -19.92 -2.66 -14.61
C PRO A 204 -21.15 -3.19 -13.86
N ILE A 205 -22.28 -2.53 -14.09
CA ILE A 205 -23.57 -3.01 -13.62
C ILE A 205 -23.97 -4.20 -14.48
N VAL A 206 -24.10 -5.37 -13.86
CA VAL A 206 -24.60 -6.58 -14.51
C VAL A 206 -26.12 -6.65 -14.34
N ARG A 207 -26.83 -6.74 -15.47
CA ARG A 207 -28.25 -7.05 -15.54
C ARG A 207 -28.42 -8.39 -16.24
N MET A 208 -29.46 -9.12 -15.87
CA MET A 208 -29.76 -10.40 -16.48
C MET A 208 -31.26 -10.43 -16.78
N SER A 209 -31.60 -10.65 -18.05
CA SER A 209 -32.98 -10.95 -18.41
C SER A 209 -33.28 -12.38 -17.96
N ASN A 210 -34.49 -12.62 -17.45
CA ASN A 210 -34.91 -13.93 -16.93
C ASN A 210 -33.90 -14.54 -15.94
N LYS A 211 -33.63 -13.83 -14.82
CA LYS A 211 -32.78 -14.32 -13.71
C LYS A 211 -33.13 -15.75 -13.28
N VAL A 212 -34.40 -16.10 -13.40
CA VAL A 212 -34.90 -17.47 -13.31
C VAL A 212 -35.29 -17.89 -14.72
N VAL A 213 -34.66 -18.97 -15.21
CA VAL A 213 -35.07 -19.64 -16.45
C VAL A 213 -36.15 -20.65 -16.07
N ASP A 214 -37.40 -20.27 -16.32
CA ASP A 214 -38.58 -21.09 -16.00
C ASP A 214 -39.04 -21.86 -17.24
N PHE A 215 -38.87 -23.18 -17.22
CA PHE A 215 -39.34 -24.07 -18.27
C PHE A 215 -40.83 -24.41 -18.15
N LYS A 216 -41.52 -23.86 -17.13
CA LYS A 216 -42.93 -24.11 -16.82
C LYS A 216 -43.18 -25.59 -16.55
N GLU A 217 -44.45 -26.00 -16.64
CA GLU A 217 -44.84 -27.40 -16.52
C GLU A 217 -44.42 -28.19 -17.76
N LEU A 218 -43.75 -29.32 -17.54
CA LEU A 218 -43.23 -30.20 -18.58
C LEU A 218 -43.79 -31.61 -18.42
N THR A 219 -44.04 -32.27 -19.54
CA THR A 219 -44.44 -33.68 -19.58
C THR A 219 -43.31 -34.54 -20.15
N VAL A 220 -43.29 -35.83 -19.82
CA VAL A 220 -42.28 -36.78 -20.32
C VAL A 220 -42.24 -36.81 -21.85
N GLU A 221 -43.39 -36.65 -22.51
CA GLU A 221 -43.53 -36.58 -23.97
C GLU A 221 -42.71 -35.44 -24.62
N SER A 222 -42.36 -34.41 -23.86
CA SER A 222 -41.52 -33.29 -24.31
C SER A 222 -40.07 -33.72 -24.58
N PHE A 223 -39.66 -34.90 -24.13
CA PHE A 223 -38.29 -35.41 -24.20
C PHE A 223 -38.16 -36.74 -24.94
N GLU A 224 -39.27 -37.31 -25.41
CA GLU A 224 -39.24 -38.56 -26.16
C GLU A 224 -38.72 -38.35 -27.59
N ASN A 225 -38.10 -39.39 -28.16
CA ASN A 225 -37.48 -39.35 -29.49
C ASN A 225 -36.39 -38.26 -29.65
N GLY A 226 -35.64 -37.97 -28.59
CA GLY A 226 -34.52 -37.01 -28.62
C GLY A 226 -34.95 -35.54 -28.63
N LYS A 227 -36.22 -35.25 -28.31
CA LYS A 227 -36.70 -33.87 -28.18
C LYS A 227 -36.07 -33.17 -26.98
N THR A 228 -35.90 -31.86 -27.11
CA THR A 228 -35.35 -30.99 -26.07
C THR A 228 -36.24 -29.77 -25.88
N VAL A 229 -36.16 -29.16 -24.70
CA VAL A 229 -36.89 -27.94 -24.37
C VAL A 229 -35.89 -26.82 -24.12
N LYS A 230 -36.10 -25.67 -24.75
CA LYS A 230 -35.10 -24.58 -24.78
C LYS A 230 -35.70 -23.26 -24.34
N GLU A 231 -35.00 -22.59 -23.45
CA GLU A 231 -35.35 -21.25 -22.95
C GLU A 231 -34.18 -20.29 -23.10
N ASN A 232 -34.49 -19.00 -23.19
CA ASN A 232 -33.50 -17.95 -23.47
C ASN A 232 -33.31 -17.00 -22.29
N PHE A 233 -32.08 -16.54 -22.11
CA PHE A 233 -31.71 -15.49 -21.17
C PHE A 233 -30.58 -14.63 -21.76
N SER A 234 -30.35 -13.45 -21.22
CA SER A 234 -29.24 -12.59 -21.60
C SER A 234 -28.53 -12.03 -20.39
N LEU A 235 -27.23 -11.75 -20.57
CA LEU A 235 -26.41 -11.00 -19.63
C LEU A 235 -26.09 -9.66 -20.26
N ASP A 236 -26.57 -8.58 -19.65
CA ASP A 236 -26.38 -7.22 -20.12
C ASP A 236 -25.42 -6.51 -19.17
N LEU A 237 -24.33 -5.97 -19.69
CA LEU A 237 -23.31 -5.29 -18.90
C LEU A 237 -23.26 -3.83 -19.30
N VAL A 238 -23.51 -2.95 -18.33
CA VAL A 238 -23.47 -1.51 -18.52
C VAL A 238 -22.29 -0.96 -17.73
N PRO A 239 -21.22 -0.50 -18.40
CA PRO A 239 -20.14 0.20 -17.73
C PRO A 239 -20.66 1.40 -16.95
N ASP A 240 -20.02 1.72 -15.83
CA ASP A 240 -20.38 2.91 -15.07
C ASP A 240 -20.28 4.16 -15.94
N SER A 241 -21.21 5.11 -15.76
CA SER A 241 -21.27 6.33 -16.57
C SER A 241 -20.03 7.22 -16.48
N THR A 242 -19.19 7.00 -15.47
CA THR A 242 -17.93 7.69 -15.20
C THR A 242 -16.70 6.97 -15.76
N CYS A 243 -16.86 5.75 -16.30
CA CYS A 243 -15.80 5.01 -16.97
C CYS A 243 -15.71 5.41 -18.45
N GLU A 244 -14.67 6.16 -18.81
CA GLU A 244 -14.40 6.54 -20.21
C GLU A 244 -13.54 5.52 -20.96
N ALA A 245 -12.89 4.60 -20.24
CA ALA A 245 -12.12 3.52 -20.86
C ALA A 245 -13.05 2.39 -21.35
N ALA A 246 -12.63 1.69 -22.40
CA ALA A 246 -13.28 0.45 -22.80
C ALA A 246 -12.81 -0.69 -21.88
N LEU A 247 -13.74 -1.56 -21.47
CA LEU A 247 -13.46 -2.70 -20.59
C LEU A 247 -13.47 -3.99 -21.38
N GLU A 248 -12.40 -4.76 -21.30
CA GLU A 248 -12.35 -6.10 -21.88
C GLU A 248 -13.06 -7.10 -20.98
N ILE A 249 -14.00 -7.87 -21.53
CA ILE A 249 -14.87 -8.76 -20.76
C ILE A 249 -14.58 -10.21 -21.09
N SER A 250 -14.52 -11.05 -20.06
CA SER A 250 -14.73 -12.49 -20.22
C SER A 250 -15.80 -12.99 -19.25
N VAL A 251 -16.54 -14.02 -19.68
CA VAL A 251 -17.64 -14.63 -18.92
C VAL A 251 -17.35 -16.10 -18.69
N ALA A 252 -17.61 -16.59 -17.48
CA ALA A 252 -17.58 -18.01 -17.13
C ALA A 252 -18.85 -18.41 -16.36
N PHE A 253 -19.22 -19.69 -16.45
CA PHE A 253 -20.35 -20.26 -15.73
C PHE A 253 -19.85 -21.34 -14.77
N GLN A 254 -20.38 -21.33 -13.55
CA GLN A 254 -20.06 -22.27 -12.48
C GLN A 254 -21.34 -22.89 -11.93
N SER A 255 -21.39 -24.22 -11.82
CA SER A 255 -22.53 -24.90 -11.20
C SER A 255 -22.23 -25.23 -9.75
N ASN A 256 -23.21 -25.00 -8.87
CA ASN A 256 -23.10 -25.37 -7.45
C ASN A 256 -23.38 -26.87 -7.21
N SER A 257 -24.02 -27.55 -8.17
CA SER A 257 -24.47 -28.94 -8.03
C SER A 257 -23.57 -29.95 -8.77
N GLY A 258 -22.43 -29.49 -9.31
CA GLY A 258 -21.53 -30.30 -10.12
C GLY A 258 -21.99 -30.44 -11.58
N VAL A 259 -21.04 -30.83 -12.44
CA VAL A 259 -21.26 -30.97 -13.89
C VAL A 259 -20.60 -32.22 -14.44
N VAL A 260 -21.22 -32.83 -15.45
CA VAL A 260 -20.63 -33.95 -16.19
C VAL A 260 -19.94 -33.44 -17.44
N ASN A 261 -18.72 -33.94 -17.68
CA ASN A 261 -17.87 -33.54 -18.82
C ASN A 261 -17.68 -32.03 -18.95
N LYS A 262 -17.80 -31.30 -17.84
CA LYS A 262 -17.82 -29.82 -17.77
C LYS A 262 -18.91 -29.16 -18.62
N LYS A 263 -19.96 -29.88 -19.05
CA LYS A 263 -21.00 -29.35 -19.96
C LYS A 263 -22.40 -29.50 -19.41
N TYR A 264 -22.71 -30.66 -18.85
CA TYR A 264 -24.06 -31.03 -18.47
C TYR A 264 -24.29 -30.74 -17.00
N MET A 265 -25.25 -29.87 -16.72
CA MET A 265 -25.82 -29.74 -15.38
C MET A 265 -26.83 -30.85 -15.17
N LEU A 266 -26.65 -31.63 -14.12
CA LEU A 266 -27.58 -32.70 -13.79
C LEU A 266 -28.70 -32.19 -12.89
N PHE A 267 -29.88 -32.74 -13.10
CA PHE A 267 -31.01 -32.64 -12.17
C PHE A 267 -31.26 -34.01 -11.54
N ASN A 268 -31.89 -34.02 -10.37
CA ASN A 268 -32.16 -35.24 -9.58
C ASN A 268 -33.36 -36.06 -10.10
N ASN A 269 -33.90 -35.72 -11.27
CA ASN A 269 -35.12 -36.31 -11.83
C ASN A 269 -34.90 -36.93 -13.22
N GLY A 270 -33.66 -37.23 -13.62
CA GLY A 270 -33.35 -37.82 -14.93
C GLY A 270 -33.23 -36.81 -16.07
N LEU A 271 -33.30 -35.50 -15.79
CA LEU A 271 -33.02 -34.44 -16.75
C LEU A 271 -31.57 -33.94 -16.63
N GLN A 272 -31.08 -33.37 -17.72
CA GLN A 272 -29.84 -32.59 -17.75
C GLN A 272 -30.00 -31.35 -18.62
N ALA A 273 -29.21 -30.31 -18.36
CA ALA A 273 -29.20 -29.08 -19.14
C ALA A 273 -27.80 -28.72 -19.66
N THR A 274 -27.78 -28.07 -20.82
CA THR A 274 -26.60 -27.38 -21.35
C THR A 274 -26.89 -25.90 -21.54
N ILE A 275 -25.85 -25.07 -21.44
CA ILE A 275 -25.93 -23.65 -21.75
C ILE A 275 -25.20 -23.41 -23.08
N THR A 276 -25.80 -22.64 -23.97
CA THR A 276 -25.20 -22.27 -25.26
C THR A 276 -25.10 -20.76 -25.36
N ASP A 277 -23.92 -20.25 -25.70
CA ASP A 277 -23.73 -18.88 -26.16
C ASP A 277 -24.32 -18.76 -27.56
N ARG A 278 -25.36 -17.93 -27.69
CA ARG A 278 -26.08 -17.78 -28.95
C ARG A 278 -25.38 -16.88 -29.96
N THR A 279 -24.42 -16.06 -29.52
CA THR A 279 -23.63 -15.22 -30.43
C THR A 279 -22.65 -16.05 -31.23
N SER A 280 -22.02 -17.04 -30.59
CA SER A 280 -21.02 -17.93 -31.20
C SER A 280 -21.57 -19.31 -31.57
N ASN A 281 -22.82 -19.60 -31.18
CA ASN A 281 -23.43 -20.93 -31.24
C ASN A 281 -22.56 -22.02 -30.57
N GLN A 282 -21.86 -21.63 -29.50
CA GLN A 282 -20.94 -22.50 -28.78
C GLN A 282 -21.57 -22.95 -27.45
N GLN A 283 -21.57 -24.26 -27.20
CA GLN A 283 -21.90 -24.80 -25.89
C GLN A 283 -20.86 -24.36 -24.85
N VAL A 284 -21.35 -23.88 -23.72
CA VAL A 284 -20.53 -23.44 -22.60
C VAL A 284 -19.94 -24.65 -21.90
N MET A 285 -18.63 -24.61 -21.71
CA MET A 285 -17.91 -25.43 -20.75
C MET A 285 -17.89 -24.67 -19.42
N PHE A 286 -18.36 -25.32 -18.36
CA PHE A 286 -18.28 -24.79 -17.01
C PHE A 286 -16.83 -24.62 -16.58
N ASP A 287 -16.60 -23.58 -15.77
CA ASP A 287 -15.27 -23.12 -15.32
C ASP A 287 -14.32 -22.63 -16.43
N GLN A 288 -14.80 -22.48 -17.66
CA GLN A 288 -14.04 -21.88 -18.76
C GLN A 288 -14.42 -20.41 -18.96
N TYR A 289 -13.41 -19.55 -19.09
CA TYR A 289 -13.59 -18.14 -19.43
C TYR A 289 -13.67 -17.94 -20.94
N TYR A 290 -14.72 -17.27 -21.38
CA TYR A 290 -14.96 -16.91 -22.78
C TYR A 290 -14.83 -15.41 -22.96
N TYR A 291 -13.84 -14.97 -23.73
CA TYR A 291 -13.67 -13.57 -24.11
C TYR A 291 -14.86 -13.08 -24.94
N LYS A 292 -15.40 -11.92 -24.58
CA LYS A 292 -16.58 -11.31 -25.22
C LYS A 292 -16.30 -9.97 -25.90
N GLY A 293 -15.04 -9.55 -25.95
CA GLY A 293 -14.65 -8.26 -26.50
C GLY A 293 -14.72 -7.11 -25.49
N SER A 294 -14.61 -5.91 -26.01
CA SER A 294 -14.63 -4.67 -25.23
C SER A 294 -16.03 -4.05 -25.17
N ILE A 295 -16.44 -3.60 -23.99
CA ILE A 295 -17.66 -2.81 -23.77
C ILE A 295 -17.29 -1.38 -23.36
N SER A 296 -18.16 -0.42 -23.65
CA SER A 296 -18.00 0.98 -23.23
C SER A 296 -19.36 1.60 -22.90
N LYS A 297 -19.36 2.84 -22.39
CA LYS A 297 -20.59 3.60 -22.15
C LYS A 297 -21.46 3.74 -23.41
N GLN A 298 -20.85 3.95 -24.56
CA GLN A 298 -21.54 4.09 -25.85
C GLN A 298 -21.92 2.74 -26.46
N LYS A 299 -21.26 1.65 -26.02
CA LYS A 299 -21.48 0.28 -26.49
C LYS A 299 -21.56 -0.68 -25.31
N PRO A 300 -22.70 -0.73 -24.59
CA PRO A 300 -22.91 -1.72 -23.53
C PRO A 300 -22.81 -3.16 -24.06
N GLY A 301 -22.48 -4.09 -23.16
CA GLY A 301 -22.45 -5.52 -23.47
C GLY A 301 -23.85 -6.12 -23.48
N TYR A 302 -24.17 -6.90 -24.50
CA TYR A 302 -25.36 -7.75 -24.58
C TYR A 302 -24.92 -9.14 -25.00
N PHE A 303 -25.07 -10.12 -24.10
CA PHE A 303 -24.61 -11.49 -24.31
C PHE A 303 -25.79 -12.47 -24.21
N PRO A 304 -26.38 -12.89 -25.35
CA PRO A 304 -27.50 -13.81 -25.38
C PRO A 304 -27.07 -15.26 -25.18
N TYR A 305 -27.81 -15.97 -24.34
CA TYR A 305 -27.63 -17.39 -24.07
C TYR A 305 -28.95 -18.15 -24.16
N SER A 306 -28.85 -19.46 -24.20
CA SER A 306 -29.98 -20.36 -24.03
C SER A 306 -29.63 -21.52 -23.13
N VAL A 307 -30.61 -21.99 -22.37
CA VAL A 307 -30.53 -23.24 -21.62
C VAL A 307 -31.39 -24.27 -22.35
N GLU A 308 -30.82 -25.43 -22.62
CA GLU A 308 -31.51 -26.53 -23.29
C GLU A 308 -31.57 -27.75 -22.36
N LEU A 309 -32.79 -28.14 -21.99
CA LEU A 309 -33.09 -29.35 -21.22
C LEU A 309 -33.23 -30.55 -22.14
N SER A 310 -32.63 -31.66 -21.71
CA SER A 310 -32.68 -32.96 -22.37
C SER A 310 -32.86 -34.07 -21.34
N LYS A 311 -33.38 -35.21 -21.78
CA LYS A 311 -33.36 -36.45 -21.01
C LYS A 311 -31.92 -36.94 -20.91
N LYS A 312 -31.53 -37.39 -19.73
CA LYS A 312 -30.24 -38.07 -19.54
C LYS A 312 -30.35 -39.49 -20.09
N ASP A 313 -29.32 -39.92 -20.81
CA ASP A 313 -29.26 -41.27 -21.36
C ASP A 313 -29.43 -42.33 -20.26
N ASP A 314 -30.20 -43.37 -20.57
CA ASP A 314 -30.47 -44.52 -19.71
C ASP A 314 -31.10 -44.22 -18.33
N GLU A 315 -31.68 -43.02 -18.14
CA GLU A 315 -32.39 -42.65 -16.92
C GLU A 315 -33.86 -42.28 -17.19
N ALA A 316 -34.78 -42.82 -16.38
CA ALA A 316 -36.19 -42.48 -16.46
C ALA A 316 -36.44 -41.10 -15.83
N ILE A 317 -37.28 -40.28 -16.47
CA ILE A 317 -37.68 -38.99 -15.93
C ILE A 317 -38.65 -39.23 -14.75
N LYS A 318 -38.28 -38.72 -13.57
CA LYS A 318 -39.12 -38.80 -12.36
C LYS A 318 -40.00 -37.56 -12.26
N SER A 319 -41.26 -37.77 -11.88
CA SER A 319 -42.16 -36.65 -11.58
C SER A 319 -41.70 -35.91 -10.32
N GLY A 320 -41.85 -34.59 -10.31
CA GLY A 320 -41.48 -33.73 -9.19
C GLY A 320 -40.83 -32.41 -9.64
N GLN A 321 -40.66 -31.51 -8.67
CA GLN A 321 -39.93 -30.27 -8.90
C GLN A 321 -38.44 -30.55 -9.08
N PHE A 322 -37.82 -29.81 -9.99
CA PHE A 322 -36.37 -29.82 -10.20
C PHE A 322 -35.86 -28.38 -10.30
N SER A 323 -34.64 -28.15 -9.84
CA SER A 323 -33.98 -26.86 -9.93
C SER A 323 -32.47 -27.02 -9.84
N ASN A 324 -31.74 -26.05 -10.36
CA ASN A 324 -30.29 -25.96 -10.23
C ASN A 324 -29.90 -24.48 -10.16
N THR A 325 -28.73 -24.17 -9.61
CA THR A 325 -28.21 -22.81 -9.48
C THR A 325 -26.85 -22.71 -10.15
N VAL A 326 -26.72 -21.70 -11.01
CA VAL A 326 -25.49 -21.39 -11.75
C VAL A 326 -25.02 -20.00 -11.35
N ASN A 327 -23.75 -19.90 -10.98
CA ASN A 327 -23.08 -18.63 -10.80
C ASN A 327 -22.46 -18.20 -12.14
N VAL A 328 -22.59 -16.91 -12.45
CA VAL A 328 -21.95 -16.31 -13.62
C VAL A 328 -20.84 -15.39 -13.12
N LEU A 329 -19.62 -15.60 -13.63
CA LEU A 329 -18.45 -14.83 -13.25
C LEU A 329 -18.03 -13.95 -14.41
N PHE A 330 -17.67 -12.72 -14.08
CA PHE A 330 -17.18 -11.73 -15.02
C PHE A 330 -15.77 -11.31 -14.62
N THR A 331 -14.87 -11.24 -15.60
CA THR A 331 -13.55 -10.65 -15.44
C THR A 331 -13.44 -9.42 -16.33
N TYR A 332 -12.88 -8.36 -15.77
CA TYR A 332 -12.69 -7.06 -16.41
C TYR A 332 -11.20 -6.75 -16.46
N ARG A 333 -10.74 -6.25 -17.60
CA ARG A 333 -9.38 -5.72 -17.75
C ARG A 333 -9.41 -4.29 -18.28
#